data_AF-A0A520AFX8-F1
#
_entry.id   AF-A0A520AFX8-F1
#
_cell.length_a   1.000
_cell.length_b   1.000
_cell.length_c   1.000
_cell.angle_alpha   90.00
_cell.angle_beta   90.00
_cell.angle_gamma   90.00
#
_symmetry.space_group_name_H-M   'P 1'
#
loop_
_entity.id
_entity.type
_entity.pdbx_description
1 polymer ?
#
loop_
_entity_poly.entity_id
_entity_poly.type
_entity_poly.pdbx_seq_one_letter_code
_entity_poly.pdbx_strand_id
1 'polypeptide(L)'
;HGVITVLNMLVLAFIGLVVFMGFGFVVSGMAKSESTIPPISNIITLPQFLLSGTFFSIENFPSWLQPISRALPLTYLNDAMRKVAFEGAGLWDVKFQIMIMIIWGIGIYAVAVKVFKWE
;
A
#
# COMPACT_ATOMS: atom_id res chain seq x y z
N HIS A 1 22.75 -3.21 -15.09
CA HIS A 1 21.63 -2.31 -14.72
C HIS A 1 20.38 -3.07 -14.28
N GLY A 2 19.88 -4.07 -15.03
CA GLY A 2 18.65 -4.81 -14.66
C GLY A 2 18.64 -5.48 -13.27
N VAL A 3 19.76 -6.04 -12.81
CA VAL A 3 19.84 -6.68 -11.47
C VAL A 3 19.57 -5.66 -10.35
N ILE A 4 20.12 -4.45 -10.44
CA ILE A 4 19.91 -3.39 -9.44
C ILE A 4 18.45 -2.94 -9.44
N THR A 5 17.85 -2.80 -10.62
CA THR A 5 16.42 -2.52 -10.76
C THR A 5 15.56 -3.57 -10.06
N VAL A 6 15.83 -4.85 -10.30
CA VAL A 6 15.12 -5.96 -9.65
C VAL A 6 15.30 -5.91 -8.13
N LEU A 7 16.52 -5.68 -7.63
CA LEU A 7 16.77 -5.55 -6.21
C LEU A 7 16.00 -4.37 -5.58
N ASN A 8 16.00 -3.21 -6.22
CA ASN A 8 15.24 -2.05 -5.75
C ASN A 8 13.73 -2.36 -5.72
N MET A 9 13.19 -3.02 -6.74
CA MET A 9 11.79 -3.44 -6.78
C MET A 9 11.46 -4.45 -5.68
N LEU A 10 12.35 -5.40 -5.39
CA LEU A 10 12.18 -6.34 -4.28
C LEU A 10 12.15 -5.64 -2.92
N VAL A 11 13.00 -4.62 -2.73
CA VAL A 11 12.97 -3.79 -1.51
C VAL A 11 11.63 -3.04 -1.40
N LEU A 12 11.15 -2.41 -2.48
CA LEU A 12 9.85 -1.74 -2.49
C LEU A 12 8.69 -2.72 -2.23
N ALA A 13 8.73 -3.90 -2.85
CA ALA A 13 7.75 -4.95 -2.63
C ALA A 13 7.75 -5.44 -1.18
N PHE A 14 8.92 -5.59 -0.57
CA PHE A 14 9.05 -5.94 0.85
C PHE A 14 8.46 -4.87 1.77
N ILE A 15 8.74 -3.59 1.50
CA ILE A 15 8.13 -2.47 2.24
C ILE A 15 6.59 -2.52 2.09
N GLY A 16 6.10 -2.70 0.86
CA GLY A 16 4.68 -2.87 0.59
C GLY A 16 4.07 -4.04 1.35
N LEU A 17 4.70 -5.21 1.32
CA LEU A 17 4.27 -6.40 2.04
C LEU A 17 4.10 -6.10 3.53
N VAL A 18 5.10 -5.50 4.18
CA VAL A 18 5.04 -5.17 5.61
C VAL A 18 3.86 -4.24 5.92
N VAL A 19 3.64 -3.21 5.10
CA VAL A 19 2.51 -2.28 5.26
C VAL A 19 1.16 -2.99 5.10
N PHE A 20 0.98 -3.78 4.03
CA PHE A 20 -0.29 -4.47 3.77
C PHE A 20 -0.56 -5.63 4.73
N MET A 21 0.48 -6.26 5.28
CA MET A 21 0.32 -7.20 6.40
C MET A 21 -0.32 -6.52 7.62
N GLY A 22 0.01 -5.26 7.89
CA GLY A 22 -0.63 -4.49 8.96
C GLY A 22 -2.15 -4.37 8.77
N PHE A 23 -2.62 -4.15 7.54
CA PHE A 23 -4.06 -4.18 7.24
C PHE A 23 -4.64 -5.57 7.50
N GLY A 24 -3.94 -6.64 7.10
CA GLY A 24 -4.34 -8.01 7.41
C GLY A 24 -4.49 -8.28 8.90
N PHE A 25 -3.57 -7.78 9.73
CA PHE A 25 -3.66 -7.89 11.19
C PHE A 25 -4.85 -7.11 11.77
N VAL A 26 -5.13 -5.90 11.27
CA VAL A 26 -6.32 -5.14 11.67
C VAL A 26 -7.59 -5.93 11.33
N VAL A 27 -7.69 -6.47 10.12
CA VAL A 27 -8.86 -7.26 9.71
C VAL A 27 -9.01 -8.51 10.58
N SER A 28 -7.92 -9.23 10.83
CA SER A 28 -7.93 -10.43 11.66
C SER A 28 -8.36 -10.14 13.10
N GLY A 29 -7.97 -9.00 13.67
CA GLY A 29 -8.36 -8.60 15.03
C GLY A 29 -9.81 -8.10 15.12
N MET A 30 -10.39 -7.60 14.03
CA MET A 30 -11.79 -7.16 13.97
C MET A 30 -12.77 -8.28 13.65
N ALA A 31 -12.32 -9.31 12.91
CA ALA A 31 -13.19 -10.37 12.44
C ALA A 31 -13.69 -11.24 13.60
N LYS A 32 -15.01 -11.43 13.68
CA LYS A 32 -15.65 -12.28 14.69
C LYS A 32 -15.59 -13.78 14.35
N SER A 33 -15.31 -14.10 13.09
CA SER A 33 -15.21 -15.45 12.55
C SER A 33 -14.32 -15.44 11.31
N GLU A 34 -13.74 -16.60 10.98
CA GLU A 34 -12.93 -16.77 9.76
C GLU A 34 -13.72 -16.41 8.49
N SER A 35 -15.03 -16.71 8.47
CA SER A 35 -15.91 -16.37 7.35
C SER A 35 -16.11 -14.86 7.13
N THR A 36 -15.81 -14.03 8.14
CA THR A 36 -15.94 -12.56 8.05
C THR A 36 -14.64 -11.90 7.57
N ILE A 37 -13.50 -12.59 7.59
CA ILE A 37 -12.20 -12.04 7.15
C ILE A 37 -12.21 -11.65 5.65
N PRO A 38 -12.65 -12.51 4.71
CA PRO A 38 -12.64 -12.16 3.29
C PRO A 38 -13.45 -10.92 2.91
N PRO A 39 -14.73 -10.75 3.35
CA PRO A 39 -15.50 -9.56 2.97
C PRO A 39 -14.90 -8.26 3.52
N ILE A 40 -14.39 -8.26 4.77
CA ILE A 40 -13.71 -7.06 5.33
C ILE A 40 -12.43 -6.75 4.55
N SER A 41 -11.63 -7.77 4.24
CA SER A 41 -10.39 -7.62 3.45
C SER A 41 -10.68 -7.00 2.09
N ASN A 42 -11.76 -7.42 1.42
CA ASN A 42 -12.14 -6.92 0.11
C ASN A 42 -12.61 -5.46 0.14
N ILE A 43 -13.27 -5.00 1.22
CA ILE A 43 -13.65 -3.59 1.39
C ILE A 43 -12.42 -2.68 1.44
N ILE A 44 -11.28 -3.17 1.91
CA ILE A 44 -10.01 -2.42 1.93
C ILE A 44 -9.28 -2.60 0.60
N THR A 45 -9.18 -3.83 0.10
CA THR A 45 -8.35 -4.19 -1.05
C THR A 45 -8.92 -3.66 -2.36
N LEU A 46 -10.24 -3.74 -2.57
CA LEU A 46 -10.86 -3.33 -3.84
C LEU A 46 -10.71 -1.83 -4.10
N PRO A 47 -10.99 -0.91 -3.15
CA PRO A 47 -10.75 0.51 -3.37
C PRO A 47 -9.28 0.82 -3.63
N GLN A 48 -8.34 0.18 -2.91
CA GLN A 48 -6.91 0.33 -3.19
C GLN A 48 -6.64 -0.05 -4.65
N PHE A 49 -7.06 -1.24 -5.07
CA PHE A 49 -6.74 -1.77 -6.39
C PHE A 49 -7.30 -0.92 -7.54
N LEU A 50 -8.54 -0.44 -7.40
CA LEU A 50 -9.23 0.36 -8.41
C LEU A 50 -8.76 1.81 -8.47
N LEU A 51 -8.49 2.43 -7.32
CA LEU A 51 -8.25 3.87 -7.23
C LEU A 51 -6.75 4.24 -7.20
N SER A 52 -5.84 3.30 -6.93
CA SER A 52 -4.44 3.63 -6.68
C SER A 52 -3.57 3.85 -7.91
N GLY A 53 -4.16 4.16 -9.05
CA GLY A 53 -3.41 4.40 -10.28
C GLY A 53 -2.82 3.14 -10.93
N THR A 54 -3.22 1.94 -10.50
CA THR A 54 -2.68 0.66 -11.00
C THR A 54 -3.06 0.43 -12.47
N PHE A 55 -4.36 0.57 -12.77
CA PHE A 55 -4.93 0.31 -14.09
C PHE A 55 -5.16 1.56 -14.92
N PHE A 56 -5.58 2.63 -14.27
CA PHE A 56 -5.94 3.91 -14.89
C PHE A 56 -5.15 5.01 -14.21
N SER A 57 -4.70 6.03 -14.96
CA SER A 57 -4.08 7.20 -14.35
C SER A 57 -5.07 7.91 -13.42
N ILE A 58 -4.60 8.31 -12.23
CA ILE A 58 -5.42 9.08 -11.26
C ILE A 58 -5.87 10.41 -11.85
N GLU A 59 -5.13 10.98 -12.80
CA GLU A 59 -5.48 12.24 -13.47
C GLU A 59 -6.78 12.14 -14.27
N ASN A 60 -7.17 10.94 -14.69
CA ASN A 60 -8.42 10.70 -15.41
C ASN A 60 -9.64 10.62 -14.48
N PHE A 61 -9.45 10.61 -13.16
CA PHE A 61 -10.55 10.58 -12.21
C PHE A 61 -11.14 11.98 -11.99
N PRO A 62 -12.43 12.06 -11.62
CA PRO A 62 -13.05 13.32 -11.19
C PRO A 62 -12.22 14.02 -10.11
N SER A 63 -12.16 15.35 -10.15
CA SER A 63 -11.31 16.16 -9.27
C SER A 63 -11.52 15.89 -7.77
N TRP A 64 -12.72 15.49 -7.36
CA TRP A 64 -13.04 15.13 -5.98
C TRP A 64 -12.48 13.75 -5.55
N LEU A 65 -12.23 12.84 -6.51
CA LEU A 65 -11.76 11.48 -6.26
C LEU A 65 -10.22 11.37 -6.28
N GLN A 66 -9.54 12.31 -6.94
CA GLN A 66 -8.08 12.35 -7.01
C GLN A 66 -7.42 12.47 -5.63
N PRO A 67 -7.89 13.33 -4.70
CA PRO A 67 -7.32 13.41 -3.35
C PRO A 67 -7.45 12.09 -2.57
N ILE A 68 -8.59 11.41 -2.68
CA ILE A 68 -8.82 10.11 -2.04
C ILE A 68 -7.82 9.09 -2.59
N SER A 69 -7.71 9.02 -3.91
CA SER A 69 -6.78 8.13 -4.61
C SER A 69 -5.32 8.39 -4.20
N ARG A 70 -4.93 9.66 -4.10
CA ARG A 70 -3.59 10.06 -3.67
C ARG A 70 -3.32 9.82 -2.19
N ALA A 71 -4.34 9.61 -1.36
CA ALA A 71 -4.15 9.26 0.06
C ALA A 71 -3.79 7.78 0.27
N LEU A 72 -4.09 6.91 -0.70
CA LEU A 72 -3.95 5.46 -0.56
C LEU A 72 -2.46 5.02 -0.59
N PRO A 73 -2.01 4.12 0.30
CA PRO A 73 -0.63 3.66 0.33
C PRO A 73 -0.22 2.94 -0.97
N LEU A 74 -1.14 2.19 -1.61
CA LEU A 74 -0.86 1.50 -2.85
C LEU A 74 -0.50 2.46 -3.99
N THR A 75 -1.00 3.71 -3.97
CA THR A 75 -0.67 4.73 -4.97
C THR A 75 0.82 5.03 -4.97
N TYR A 76 1.41 5.17 -3.77
CA TYR A 76 2.82 5.47 -3.62
C TYR A 76 3.71 4.29 -3.98
N LEU A 77 3.28 3.06 -3.65
CA LEU A 77 3.99 1.85 -4.08
C LEU A 77 4.00 1.74 -5.60
N ASN A 78 2.84 1.94 -6.24
CA ASN A 78 2.73 1.89 -7.71
C ASN A 78 3.61 2.94 -8.39
N ASP A 79 3.62 4.17 -7.89
CA ASP A 79 4.46 5.25 -8.42
C ASP A 79 5.96 4.92 -8.27
N ALA A 80 6.39 4.44 -7.09
CA ALA A 80 7.77 4.05 -6.85
C ALA A 80 8.20 2.89 -7.77
N MET A 81 7.38 1.85 -7.88
CA MET A 81 7.64 0.69 -8.73
C MET A 81 7.78 1.10 -10.20
N ARG A 82 6.94 2.03 -10.67
CA ARG A 82 6.96 2.53 -12.05
C ARG A 82 8.25 3.30 -12.36
N LYS A 83 8.66 4.20 -11.45
CA LYS A 83 9.92 4.96 -11.58
C LYS A 83 11.14 4.06 -11.60
N VAL A 84 11.20 3.09 -10.68
CA VAL A 84 12.32 2.14 -10.64
C VAL A 84 12.35 1.26 -11.90
N ALA A 85 11.20 0.74 -12.33
CA ALA A 85 11.12 -0.20 -13.45
C ALA A 85 11.37 0.45 -14.82
N PHE A 86 10.83 1.65 -15.06
CA PHE A 86 10.82 2.27 -16.39
C PHE A 86 11.77 3.45 -16.53
N GLU A 87 12.08 4.16 -15.45
CA GLU A 87 12.92 5.36 -15.48
C GLU A 87 14.34 5.09 -14.95
N GLY A 88 14.62 3.87 -14.48
CA GLY A 88 15.92 3.50 -13.92
C GLY A 88 16.22 4.17 -12.57
N ALA A 89 15.18 4.66 -11.87
CA ALA A 89 15.31 5.32 -10.58
C ALA A 89 15.88 4.38 -9.49
N GLY A 90 16.67 4.94 -8.58
CA GLY A 90 17.11 4.28 -7.36
C GLY A 90 16.13 4.49 -6.19
N LEU A 91 16.38 3.81 -5.07
CA LEU A 91 15.55 3.97 -3.85
C LEU A 91 15.57 5.41 -3.31
N TRP A 92 16.67 6.14 -3.51
CA TRP A 92 16.79 7.53 -3.06
C TRP A 92 15.91 8.49 -3.87
N ASP A 93 15.70 8.20 -5.14
CA ASP A 93 14.86 9.00 -6.03
C ASP A 93 13.37 8.86 -5.68
N VAL A 94 12.99 7.72 -5.10
CA VAL A 94 11.62 7.42 -4.65
C VAL A 94 11.45 7.52 -3.13
N LYS A 95 12.34 8.27 -2.45
CA LYS A 95 12.32 8.42 -0.99
C LYS A 95 11.01 8.99 -0.43
N PHE A 96 10.33 9.84 -1.20
CA PHE A 96 9.07 10.45 -0.79
C PHE A 96 7.95 9.40 -0.70
N GLN A 97 7.86 8.50 -1.69
CA GLN A 97 6.94 7.39 -1.74
C GLN A 97 7.21 6.42 -0.58
N ILE A 98 8.48 6.08 -0.39
CA ILE A 98 8.92 5.21 0.73
C ILE A 98 8.52 5.84 2.07
N MET A 99 8.79 7.13 2.28
CA MET A 99 8.44 7.83 3.52
C MET A 99 6.93 7.77 3.80
N ILE A 100 6.09 7.98 2.79
CA ILE A 100 4.64 7.91 2.95
C ILE A 100 4.17 6.48 3.25
N MET A 101 4.77 5.47 2.60
CA MET A 101 4.51 4.08 2.93
C MET A 101 4.90 3.73 4.37
N ILE A 102 6.03 4.26 4.86
CA ILE A 102 6.46 4.09 6.25
C ILE A 102 5.47 4.75 7.21
N ILE A 103 5.00 5.98 6.91
CA ILE A 103 3.97 6.66 7.72
C ILE A 103 2.69 5.82 7.79
N TRP A 104 2.23 5.29 6.65
CA TRP A 104 1.10 4.38 6.60
C TRP A 104 1.34 3.10 7.39
N GLY A 105 2.54 2.51 7.28
CA GLY A 105 2.96 1.35 8.07
C GLY A 105 2.85 1.63 9.57
N ILE A 106 3.47 2.70 10.06
CA ILE A 106 3.40 3.07 11.47
C ILE A 106 1.93 3.26 11.91
N GLY A 107 1.14 3.98 11.10
CA GLY A 107 -0.27 4.22 11.38
C GLY A 107 -1.09 2.93 11.49
N ILE A 108 -0.96 2.02 10.51
CA ILE A 108 -1.76 0.80 10.48
C ILE A 108 -1.36 -0.17 11.59
N TYR A 109 -0.07 -0.29 11.93
CA TYR A 109 0.38 -1.12 13.05
C TYR A 109 -0.05 -0.52 14.39
N ALA A 110 -0.07 0.81 14.55
CA ALA A 110 -0.61 1.45 15.74
C ALA A 110 -2.11 1.15 15.91
N VAL A 111 -2.88 1.08 14.81
CA VAL A 111 -4.27 0.62 14.84
C VAL A 111 -4.35 -0.88 15.16
N ALA A 112 -3.51 -1.71 14.53
CA ALA A 112 -3.48 -3.15 14.76
C ALA A 112 -3.28 -3.49 16.24
N VAL A 113 -2.31 -2.85 16.91
CA VAL A 113 -2.05 -3.06 18.34
C VAL A 113 -3.26 -2.72 19.22
N LYS A 114 -4.06 -1.71 18.85
CA LYS A 114 -5.27 -1.34 19.61
C LYS A 114 -6.44 -2.27 19.35
N VAL A 115 -6.53 -2.82 18.15
CA VAL A 115 -7.61 -3.74 17.74
C VAL A 115 -7.34 -5.15 18.26
N PHE A 116 -6.07 -5.54 18.37
CA PHE A 116 -5.67 -6.84 18.87
C PHE A 116 -6.00 -6.95 20.36
N LYS A 117 -7.05 -7.70 20.69
CA LYS A 117 -7.39 -8.04 22.07
C LYS A 117 -6.43 -9.13 22.52
N TRP A 118 -5.59 -8.81 23.49
CA TRP A 118 -4.80 -9.79 24.22
C TRP A 118 -5.78 -10.56 25.10
N GLU A 119 -6.28 -11.69 24.61
CA GLU A 119 -6.90 -12.72 25.46
C GLU A 119 -5.81 -13.52 26.19
#